data_AF-A0A4Q9HF52-F1
#
_entry.id   AF-A0A4Q9HF52-F1
#
_cell.length_a   1.000
_cell.length_b   1.000
_cell.length_c   1.000
_cell.angle_alpha   90.00
_cell.angle_beta   90.00
_cell.angle_gamma   90.00
#
_symmetry.space_group_name_H-M   'P 1'
#
loop_
_entity.id
_entity.type
_entity.pdbx_description
1 polymer ?
#
loop_
_entity_poly.entity_id
_entity_poly.type
_entity_poly.pdbx_seq_one_letter_code
_entity_poly.pdbx_strand_id
1 'polypeptide(L)'
;MKKIIVLLLTVAGIIDVSCKKSDNNNEGPSEVYGKWKLTETMFDIGNGKGKYTKVNGEIKYLTLEKSADKAGKFKGDALPDLFSFRILDSVKMEVYSNTYKMPLTYYYKVSAKSLQLNPPCIEGCGYRFVREK
;
A
#
# COMPACT_ATOMS: atom_id res chain seq x y z
N MET A 1 -37.07 8.70 -53.42
CA MET A 1 -35.90 9.15 -52.62
C MET A 1 -36.35 9.31 -51.17
N LYS A 2 -35.88 8.43 -50.28
CA LYS A 2 -35.85 8.53 -48.79
C LYS A 2 -35.39 7.16 -48.25
N LYS A 3 -34.20 6.72 -48.72
CA LYS A 3 -33.52 5.49 -48.29
C LYS A 3 -32.40 5.82 -47.29
N ILE A 4 -32.68 6.64 -46.27
CA ILE A 4 -31.66 7.13 -45.32
C ILE A 4 -32.17 6.99 -43.87
N ILE A 5 -32.75 5.83 -43.52
CA ILE A 5 -33.21 5.59 -42.14
C ILE A 5 -32.77 4.19 -41.64
N VAL A 6 -31.79 3.56 -42.31
CA VAL A 6 -31.24 2.25 -41.90
C VAL A 6 -29.74 2.33 -41.57
N LEU A 7 -29.16 3.53 -41.54
CA LEU A 7 -27.73 3.72 -41.29
C LEU A 7 -27.42 4.26 -39.88
N LEU A 8 -28.25 3.94 -38.88
CA LEU A 8 -28.08 4.40 -37.51
C LEU A 8 -28.07 3.26 -36.47
N LEU A 9 -27.63 2.07 -36.89
CA LEU A 9 -27.68 0.85 -36.07
C LEU A 9 -26.36 0.04 -36.07
N THR A 10 -25.23 0.63 -36.46
CA THR A 10 -23.96 -0.12 -36.60
C THR A 10 -22.73 0.53 -35.95
N VAL A 11 -22.89 1.56 -35.10
CA VAL A 11 -21.77 2.14 -34.32
C VAL A 11 -22.09 2.09 -32.83
N ALA A 12 -22.43 0.90 -32.34
CA ALA A 12 -22.54 0.60 -30.91
C ALA A 12 -21.82 -0.73 -30.64
N GLY A 13 -20.58 -0.83 -31.10
CA GLY A 13 -19.74 -2.00 -30.91
C GLY A 13 -18.29 -1.56 -30.81
N ILE A 14 -17.61 -2.09 -29.79
CA ILE A 14 -16.17 -2.04 -29.57
C ILE A 14 -15.69 -0.77 -28.84
N ILE A 15 -16.04 -0.68 -27.56
CA ILE A 15 -15.12 -0.13 -26.55
C ILE A 15 -14.87 -1.20 -25.49
N ASP A 16 -14.40 -2.38 -25.93
CA ASP A 16 -13.72 -3.32 -25.05
C ASP A 16 -12.33 -2.76 -24.77
N VAL A 17 -12.25 -1.85 -23.79
CA VAL A 17 -10.99 -1.56 -23.11
C VAL A 17 -10.64 -2.83 -22.34
N SER A 18 -9.97 -3.74 -23.06
CA SER A 18 -9.25 -4.87 -22.50
C SER A 18 -8.21 -4.31 -21.54
N CYS A 19 -8.60 -4.16 -20.28
CA CYS A 19 -7.69 -4.08 -19.16
C CYS A 19 -6.87 -5.37 -19.19
N LYS A 20 -5.73 -5.35 -19.88
CA LYS A 20 -4.68 -6.35 -19.68
C LYS A 20 -4.23 -6.17 -18.25
N LYS A 21 -4.85 -6.92 -17.33
CA LYS A 21 -4.21 -7.22 -16.06
C LYS A 21 -2.97 -8.02 -16.46
N SER A 22 -1.81 -7.37 -16.48
CA SER A 22 -0.57 -8.10 -16.58
C SER A 22 -0.49 -8.90 -15.29
N ASP A 23 -0.88 -10.17 -15.37
CA ASP A 23 -0.56 -11.15 -14.35
C ASP A 23 0.96 -11.32 -14.38
N ASN A 24 1.64 -10.40 -13.70
CA ASN A 24 3.02 -10.58 -13.29
C ASN A 24 3.01 -11.71 -12.26
N ASN A 25 2.95 -12.94 -12.78
CA ASN A 25 3.08 -14.20 -12.06
C ASN A 25 4.49 -14.34 -11.48
N ASN A 26 4.78 -13.50 -10.48
CA ASN A 26 6.06 -13.48 -9.79
C ASN A 26 5.88 -13.17 -8.30
N GLU A 27 4.74 -13.54 -7.71
CA GLU A 27 4.42 -13.11 -6.37
C GLU A 27 3.73 -14.23 -5.59
N GLY A 28 4.40 -14.74 -4.54
CA GLY A 28 3.72 -15.44 -3.46
C GLY A 28 2.60 -14.57 -2.88
N PRO A 29 1.78 -15.07 -1.93
CA PRO A 29 0.63 -14.34 -1.43
C PRO A 29 1.02 -12.89 -1.06
N SER A 30 0.28 -11.92 -1.60
CA SER A 30 0.42 -10.48 -1.32
C SER A 30 -0.02 -10.19 0.12
N GLU A 31 0.66 -10.82 1.06
CA GLU A 31 0.38 -10.80 2.48
C GLU A 31 1.35 -9.82 3.14
N VAL A 32 0.83 -9.04 4.09
CA VAL A 32 1.61 -8.04 4.82
C VAL A 32 2.60 -8.67 5.78
N TYR A 33 2.38 -9.91 6.22
CA TYR A 33 3.24 -10.57 7.19
C TYR A 33 4.63 -10.87 6.61
N GLY A 34 5.62 -10.89 7.49
CA GLY A 34 7.02 -11.14 7.15
C GLY A 34 7.94 -10.04 7.65
N LYS A 35 9.22 -10.17 7.27
CA LYS A 35 10.28 -9.23 7.61
C LYS A 35 10.57 -8.31 6.44
N TRP A 36 10.68 -7.02 6.74
CA TRP A 36 10.70 -5.93 5.77
C TRP A 36 11.84 -4.98 6.11
N LYS A 37 12.71 -4.70 5.14
CA LYS A 37 13.80 -3.73 5.29
C LYS A 37 13.32 -2.35 4.85
N LEU A 38 13.44 -1.35 5.70
CA LEU A 38 13.10 0.04 5.36
C LEU A 38 14.08 0.57 4.30
N THR A 39 13.56 1.12 3.21
CA THR A 39 14.38 1.65 2.11
C THR A 39 14.15 3.11 1.84
N GLU A 40 12.92 3.60 1.98
CA GLU A 40 12.60 5.00 1.70
C GLU A 40 11.58 5.56 2.71
N THR A 41 11.68 6.84 2.98
CA THR A 41 10.67 7.60 3.73
C THR A 41 10.23 8.83 2.93
N MET A 42 9.02 9.29 3.19
CA MET A 42 8.49 10.55 2.65
C MET A 42 7.91 11.37 3.79
N PHE A 43 8.19 12.67 3.77
CA PHE A 43 7.53 13.68 4.57
C PHE A 43 7.39 14.95 3.73
N ASP A 44 6.16 15.40 3.48
CA ASP A 44 5.85 16.67 2.83
C ASP A 44 5.64 17.74 3.90
N ILE A 45 6.13 18.96 3.64
CA ILE A 45 5.96 20.12 4.52
C ILE A 45 4.73 20.97 4.14
N GLY A 46 3.84 20.44 3.30
CA GLY A 46 2.63 21.12 2.83
C GLY A 46 2.85 21.96 1.57
N ASN A 47 3.96 21.78 0.85
CA ASN A 47 4.24 22.50 -0.40
C ASN A 47 3.99 21.65 -1.66
N GLY A 48 3.50 20.41 -1.47
CA GLY A 48 3.16 19.49 -2.54
C GLY A 48 4.36 18.90 -3.28
N LYS A 49 5.57 19.04 -2.72
CA LYS A 49 6.82 18.54 -3.31
C LYS A 49 7.40 17.34 -2.55
N GLY A 50 6.64 16.75 -1.63
CA GLY A 50 7.00 15.55 -0.90
C GLY A 50 7.41 14.43 -1.85
N LYS A 51 8.58 13.85 -1.61
CA LYS A 51 9.12 12.73 -2.40
C LYS A 51 9.71 11.69 -1.47
N TYR A 52 9.65 10.44 -1.89
CA TYR A 52 10.37 9.37 -1.21
C TYR A 52 11.88 9.60 -1.37
N THR A 53 12.59 9.59 -0.25
CA THR A 53 14.05 9.67 -0.19
C THR A 53 14.59 8.38 0.41
N LYS A 54 15.73 7.92 -0.09
CA LYS A 54 16.39 6.71 0.44
C LYS A 54 16.84 6.97 1.88
N VAL A 55 16.60 5.97 2.73
CA VAL A 55 17.15 5.99 4.10
C VAL A 55 18.66 5.76 4.02
N ASN A 56 19.41 6.62 4.69
CA ASN A 56 20.85 6.52 4.86
C ASN A 56 21.17 6.16 6.32
N GLY A 57 22.28 5.45 6.56
CA GLY A 57 22.72 5.04 7.90
C GLY A 57 22.42 3.58 8.21
N GLU A 58 22.16 3.29 9.49
CA GLU A 58 21.87 1.93 9.96
C GLU A 58 20.63 1.34 9.30
N ILE A 59 20.71 0.05 8.95
CA ILE A 59 19.61 -0.65 8.31
C ILE A 59 18.54 -0.95 9.36
N LYS A 60 17.33 -0.45 9.11
CA LYS A 60 16.16 -0.69 9.97
C LYS A 60 15.21 -1.71 9.37
N TYR A 61 14.60 -2.51 10.24
CA TYR A 61 13.68 -3.57 9.89
C TYR A 61 12.33 -3.41 10.57
N LEU A 62 11.32 -3.92 9.87
CA LEU A 62 9.97 -4.09 10.36
C LEU A 62 9.57 -5.56 10.19
N THR A 63 9.09 -6.20 11.25
CA THR A 63 8.47 -7.51 11.17
C THR A 63 6.98 -7.38 11.47
N LEU A 64 6.14 -7.86 10.55
CA LEU A 64 4.70 -7.99 10.75
C LEU A 64 4.38 -9.46 11.04
N GLU A 65 4.07 -9.77 12.29
CA GLU A 65 3.74 -11.13 12.72
C GLU A 65 2.23 -11.35 12.73
N LYS A 66 1.76 -12.46 12.18
CA LYS A 66 0.35 -12.85 12.24
C LYS A 66 -0.01 -13.29 13.65
N SER A 67 -1.04 -12.69 14.24
CA SER A 67 -1.56 -13.09 15.56
C SER A 67 -2.95 -13.74 15.47
N ALA A 68 -3.77 -13.31 14.51
CA ALA A 68 -5.08 -13.87 14.21
C ALA A 68 -5.44 -13.62 12.74
N ASP A 69 -6.66 -14.00 12.31
CA ASP A 69 -7.14 -13.60 10.99
C ASP A 69 -7.21 -12.07 10.89
N LYS A 70 -6.62 -11.53 9.82
CA LYS A 70 -6.51 -10.09 9.56
C LYS A 70 -5.90 -9.26 10.70
N ALA A 71 -5.13 -9.85 11.62
CA ALA A 71 -4.53 -9.12 12.72
C ALA A 71 -3.09 -9.57 12.99
N GLY A 72 -2.29 -8.64 13.50
CA GLY A 72 -0.88 -8.91 13.75
C GLY A 72 -0.20 -7.93 14.70
N LYS A 73 1.10 -8.16 14.90
CA LYS A 73 1.98 -7.35 15.73
C LYS A 73 3.08 -6.71 14.89
N PHE A 74 3.43 -5.48 15.23
CA PHE A 74 4.64 -4.82 14.75
C PHE A 74 5.82 -5.21 15.65
N LYS A 75 6.98 -5.48 15.05
CA LYS A 75 8.27 -5.61 15.74
C LYS A 75 9.38 -4.97 14.89
N GLY A 76 10.53 -4.71 15.52
CA GLY A 76 11.69 -4.12 14.86
C GLY A 76 11.89 -2.65 15.22
N ASP A 77 12.87 -2.04 14.58
CA ASP A 77 13.41 -0.71 14.89
C ASP A 77 13.03 0.36 13.85
N ALA A 78 12.41 -0.04 12.74
CA ALA A 78 11.93 0.90 11.73
C ALA A 78 10.76 1.76 12.24
N LEU A 79 9.86 1.19 13.03
CA LEU A 79 8.64 1.83 13.56
C LEU A 79 8.39 1.40 15.02
N PRO A 80 9.26 1.80 15.97
CA PRO A 80 9.28 1.24 17.33
C PRO A 80 8.08 1.63 18.20
N ASP A 81 7.33 2.67 17.82
CA ASP A 81 6.13 3.10 18.56
C ASP A 81 4.91 2.21 18.26
N LEU A 82 4.89 1.51 17.12
CA LEU A 82 3.76 0.69 16.70
C LEU A 82 3.85 -0.70 17.33
N PHE A 83 2.73 -1.26 17.81
CA PHE A 83 2.72 -2.57 18.46
C PHE A 83 1.75 -3.59 17.87
N SER A 84 0.61 -3.16 17.32
CA SER A 84 -0.34 -4.06 16.66
C SER A 84 -1.08 -3.42 15.50
N PHE A 85 -1.66 -4.27 14.64
CA PHE A 85 -2.55 -3.84 13.57
C PHE A 85 -3.70 -4.80 13.35
N ARG A 86 -4.72 -4.29 12.64
CA ARG A 86 -5.83 -5.04 12.09
C ARG A 86 -6.11 -4.59 10.66
N ILE A 87 -6.11 -5.51 9.70
CA ILE A 87 -6.45 -5.26 8.30
C ILE A 87 -7.96 -5.04 8.22
N LEU A 88 -8.36 -3.88 7.71
CA LEU A 88 -9.77 -3.53 7.52
C LEU A 88 -10.27 -3.99 6.15
N ASP A 89 -9.50 -3.69 5.10
CA ASP A 89 -9.79 -4.01 3.70
C ASP A 89 -8.50 -4.15 2.89
N SER A 90 -8.58 -4.14 1.57
CA SER A 90 -7.43 -4.34 0.67
C SER A 90 -6.43 -3.17 0.64
N VAL A 91 -6.77 -2.01 1.22
CA VAL A 91 -5.96 -0.79 1.18
C VAL A 91 -5.79 -0.12 2.55
N LYS A 92 -6.53 -0.52 3.59
CA LYS A 92 -6.50 0.07 4.93
C LYS A 92 -6.24 -0.93 6.04
N MET A 93 -5.52 -0.47 7.06
CA MET A 93 -5.36 -1.15 8.34
C MET A 93 -5.51 -0.17 9.50
N GLU A 94 -6.08 -0.65 10.61
CA GLU A 94 -5.93 0.02 11.90
C GLU A 94 -4.56 -0.31 12.48
N VAL A 95 -3.89 0.70 13.01
CA VAL A 95 -2.58 0.62 13.64
C VAL A 95 -2.68 1.17 15.04
N TYR A 96 -2.17 0.41 16.00
CA TYR A 96 -2.12 0.77 17.41
C TYR A 96 -0.67 1.09 17.78
N SER A 97 -0.52 2.15 18.57
CA SER A 97 0.79 2.67 18.96
C SER A 97 0.81 3.10 20.42
N ASN A 98 2.00 3.22 21.01
CA ASN A 98 2.14 3.65 22.40
C ASN A 98 1.89 5.16 22.55
N THR A 99 2.06 5.93 21.47
CA THR A 99 1.89 7.39 21.47
C THR A 99 0.41 7.83 21.43
N TYR A 100 -0.45 7.11 20.71
CA TYR A 100 -1.85 7.52 20.50
C TYR A 100 -2.84 6.66 21.29
N LYS A 101 -3.85 7.28 21.91
CA LYS A 101 -4.91 6.59 22.66
C LYS A 101 -5.93 5.86 21.77
N MET A 102 -6.04 6.27 20.52
CA MET A 102 -6.99 5.73 19.54
C MET A 102 -6.20 5.11 18.37
N PRO A 103 -6.68 4.02 17.76
CA PRO A 103 -6.04 3.46 16.59
C PRO A 103 -6.05 4.46 15.44
N LEU A 104 -4.96 4.48 14.68
CA LEU A 104 -4.82 5.27 13.47
C LEU A 104 -5.14 4.40 12.26
N THR A 105 -5.83 4.96 11.27
CA THR A 105 -6.03 4.27 9.99
C THR A 105 -4.86 4.55 9.07
N TYR A 106 -4.10 3.52 8.74
CA TYR A 106 -3.01 3.58 7.77
C TYR A 106 -3.52 3.06 6.42
N TYR A 107 -3.14 3.74 5.35
CA TYR A 107 -3.21 3.14 4.02
C TYR A 107 -1.98 2.26 3.79
N TYR A 108 -2.16 1.18 3.03
CA TYR A 108 -1.06 0.31 2.68
C TYR A 108 -1.15 -0.20 1.25
N LYS A 109 0.01 -0.61 0.72
CA LYS A 109 0.13 -1.35 -0.53
C LYS A 109 1.16 -2.44 -0.34
N VAL A 110 0.80 -3.67 -0.69
CA VAL A 110 1.67 -4.83 -0.53
C VAL A 110 1.76 -5.64 -1.81
N SER A 111 2.94 -6.19 -2.06
CA SER A 111 3.27 -7.16 -3.11
C SER A 111 4.16 -8.24 -2.49
N ALA A 112 4.57 -9.25 -3.25
CA ALA A 112 5.54 -10.22 -2.72
C ALA A 112 6.92 -9.62 -2.41
N LYS A 113 7.24 -8.41 -2.91
CA LYS A 113 8.58 -7.79 -2.78
C LYS A 113 8.58 -6.46 -2.04
N SER A 114 7.44 -5.77 -1.96
CA SER A 114 7.38 -4.42 -1.40
C SER A 114 6.21 -4.25 -0.46
N LEU A 115 6.44 -3.48 0.60
CA LEU A 115 5.41 -2.96 1.48
C LEU A 115 5.51 -1.44 1.51
N GLN A 116 4.37 -0.77 1.36
CA GLN A 116 4.24 0.65 1.59
C GLN A 116 3.21 0.87 2.71
N LEU A 117 3.56 1.71 3.68
CA LEU A 117 2.68 2.15 4.76
C LEU A 117 2.56 3.67 4.72
N ASN A 118 1.34 4.18 4.77
CA ASN A 118 1.02 5.60 4.77
C ASN A 118 0.18 5.93 6.02
N PRO A 119 0.79 6.53 7.04
CA PRO A 119 0.05 7.08 8.18
C PRO A 119 -0.94 8.17 7.76
N PRO A 120 -1.93 8.49 8.61
CA PRO A 120 -2.91 9.55 8.34
C PRO A 120 -2.33 10.95 8.63
N CYS A 121 -1.27 11.32 7.91
CA CYS A 121 -0.69 12.66 8.00
C CYS A 121 -1.52 13.67 7.20
N ILE A 122 -1.62 14.92 7.69
CA ILE A 122 -2.28 16.02 6.97
C ILE A 122 -1.49 16.31 5.68
N GLU A 123 -0.17 16.46 5.82
CA GLU A 123 0.78 16.52 4.74
C GLU A 123 1.26 15.10 4.38
N GLY A 124 1.51 14.82 3.10
CA GLY A 124 1.87 13.48 2.63
C GLY A 124 3.05 12.86 3.40
N CYS A 125 2.87 11.64 3.92
CA CYS A 125 3.92 10.91 4.60
C CYS A 125 3.86 9.41 4.25
N GLY A 126 4.98 8.71 4.40
CA GLY A 126 4.97 7.26 4.23
C GLY A 126 6.32 6.58 4.32
N TYR A 127 6.25 5.26 4.38
CA TYR A 127 7.38 4.35 4.51
C TYR A 127 7.33 3.33 3.40
N ARG A 128 8.47 3.03 2.78
CA ARG A 128 8.61 1.94 1.81
C ARG A 128 9.65 0.96 2.27
N PHE A 129 9.31 -0.31 2.10
CA PHE A 129 10.12 -1.43 2.49
C PHE A 129 10.25 -2.42 1.34
N VAL A 130 11.35 -3.17 1.39
CA VAL A 130 11.53 -4.36 0.56
C VAL A 130 11.50 -5.60 1.44
N ARG A 131 10.91 -6.69 0.92
CA ARG A 131 10.86 -7.95 1.65
C ARG A 131 12.29 -8.45 1.89
N GLU A 132 12.59 -8.82 3.12
CA GLU A 132 13.84 -9.50 3.44
C GLU A 132 13.72 -10.98 3.05
N LYS A 133 14.78 -11.51 2.44
CA LYS A 133 14.81 -12.89 1.93
C LYS A 133 14.93 -13.89 3.07
#